data_AF-A0AAV2QLF1-F1
#
_entry.id   AF-A0AAV2QLF1-F1
#
_cell.length_a   1.000
_cell.length_b   1.000
_cell.length_c   1.000
_cell.angle_alpha   90.00
_cell.angle_beta   90.00
_cell.angle_gamma   90.00
#
_symmetry.space_group_name_H-M   'P 1'
#
loop_
_entity.id
_entity.type
_entity.pdbx_description
1 polymer ?
#
loop_
_entity_poly.entity_id
_entity_poly.type
_entity_poly.pdbx_seq_one_letter_code
_entity_poly.pdbx_strand_id
1 'polypeptide(L)'
;QVDLLMGYLESEARLHVRQAVLGELGYLAEEAPHAWSPENVETLVEFTRASRHNAATTTTALAVLSSLTAAPALPRISLTPESAIVELCRECVYDSNISVACKALQLFTNVAIYMHEEQQTSIVCEEAHNAALSLLQSVVSTAQNDESFSVSSTLRTEQNSHTIPTIPVGLRTCLVCADLLAKTNPNIMTDLAVTLTDLLCDNSLSTGGCALVAEALASLGGSQADVLTSHLAPIIEFITKHAKQAPFDEDKTKLMVS
;
A
#
# COMPACT_ATOMS: atom_id res chain seq x y z
N GLN A 1 14.09 0.18 26.89
CA GLN A 1 14.46 -0.79 25.82
C GLN A 1 14.53 -0.10 24.47
N VAL A 2 13.49 0.66 24.07
CA VAL A 2 13.50 1.46 22.83
C VAL A 2 14.74 2.36 22.75
N ASP A 3 14.99 3.20 23.76
CA ASP A 3 16.17 4.11 23.76
C ASP A 3 17.52 3.39 23.59
N LEU A 4 17.65 2.18 24.16
CA LEU A 4 18.85 1.37 24.03
C LEU A 4 19.04 0.89 22.58
N LEU A 5 17.98 0.40 21.96
CA LEU A 5 18.00 -0.04 20.56
C LEU A 5 18.23 1.13 19.61
N MET A 6 17.68 2.31 19.90
CA MET A 6 17.94 3.54 19.15
C MET A 6 19.41 3.95 19.22
N GLY A 7 20.03 3.90 20.40
CA GLY A 7 21.47 4.14 20.55
C GLY A 7 22.33 3.14 19.76
N TYR A 8 21.92 1.87 19.66
CA TYR A 8 22.59 0.91 18.78
C TYR A 8 22.40 1.21 17.30
N LEU A 9 21.23 1.68 16.90
CA LEU A 9 20.92 2.03 15.51
C LEU A 9 21.84 3.16 14.99
N GLU A 10 22.12 4.16 15.82
CA GLU A 10 23.00 5.29 15.51
C GLU A 10 24.49 4.91 15.51
N SER A 11 24.93 4.17 16.51
CA SER A 11 26.36 3.90 16.75
C SER A 11 26.93 2.73 15.96
N GLU A 12 26.12 1.74 15.60
CA GLU A 12 26.59 0.52 14.95
C GLU A 12 26.79 0.74 13.45
N ALA A 13 27.92 0.33 12.88
CA ALA A 13 28.20 0.46 11.44
C ALA A 13 27.74 -0.75 10.61
N ARG A 14 27.57 -1.92 11.25
CA ARG A 14 27.26 -3.19 10.58
C ARG A 14 25.78 -3.26 10.19
N LEU A 15 25.52 -3.37 8.88
CA LEU A 15 24.16 -3.42 8.32
C LEU A 15 23.29 -4.55 8.89
N HIS A 16 23.83 -5.76 9.09
CA HIS A 16 23.06 -6.89 9.62
C HIS A 16 22.62 -6.66 11.07
N VAL A 17 23.43 -5.97 11.88
CA VAL A 17 23.07 -5.63 13.26
C VAL A 17 21.99 -4.55 13.24
N ARG A 18 22.12 -3.51 12.40
CA ARG A 18 21.07 -2.50 12.22
C ARG A 18 19.74 -3.12 11.79
N GLN A 19 19.76 -4.08 10.87
CA GLN A 19 18.55 -4.80 10.45
C GLN A 19 17.93 -5.60 11.59
N ALA A 20 18.74 -6.31 12.40
CA ALA A 20 18.23 -7.02 13.57
C ALA A 20 17.61 -6.05 14.60
N VAL A 21 18.28 -4.92 14.86
CA VAL A 21 17.76 -3.86 15.74
C VAL A 21 16.44 -3.30 15.22
N LEU A 22 16.32 -3.03 13.92
CA LEU A 22 15.07 -2.58 13.31
C LEU A 22 13.96 -3.64 13.41
N GLY A 23 14.30 -4.92 13.30
CA GLY A 23 13.34 -6.02 13.51
C GLY A 23 12.80 -6.04 14.95
N GLU A 24 13.68 -5.91 15.94
CA GLU A 24 13.28 -5.81 17.36
C GLU A 24 12.47 -4.54 17.64
N LEU A 25 12.84 -3.40 17.04
CA LEU A 25 12.06 -2.17 17.13
C LEU A 25 10.67 -2.34 16.50
N GLY A 26 10.55 -3.06 15.39
CA GLY A 26 9.26 -3.39 14.77
C GLY A 26 8.36 -4.21 15.69
N TYR A 27 8.92 -5.23 16.34
CA TYR A 27 8.19 -6.00 17.34
C TYR A 27 7.73 -5.13 18.52
N LEU A 28 8.60 -4.25 19.03
CA LEU A 28 8.24 -3.32 20.11
C LEU A 28 7.20 -2.28 19.69
N ALA A 29 7.19 -1.87 18.43
CA ALA A 29 6.17 -0.97 17.90
C ALA A 29 4.78 -1.60 17.92
N GLU A 30 4.68 -2.91 17.70
CA GLU A 30 3.42 -3.65 17.73
C GLU A 30 2.98 -4.00 19.16
N GLU A 31 3.89 -4.54 19.97
CA GLU A 31 3.55 -5.06 21.31
C GLU A 31 3.53 -3.99 22.41
N ALA A 32 4.37 -2.96 22.28
CA ALA A 32 4.52 -1.92 23.30
C ALA A 32 4.54 -0.50 22.69
N PRO A 33 3.52 -0.11 21.89
CA PRO A 33 3.49 1.21 21.24
C PRO A 33 3.52 2.37 22.26
N HIS A 34 3.01 2.14 23.47
CA HIS A 34 3.04 3.11 24.57
C HIS A 34 4.44 3.35 25.18
N ALA A 35 5.43 2.52 24.85
CA ALA A 35 6.82 2.68 25.32
C ALA A 35 7.64 3.64 24.45
N TRP A 36 7.08 4.11 23.33
CA TRP A 36 7.73 5.04 22.41
C TRP A 36 7.47 6.50 22.82
N SER A 37 8.53 7.30 22.77
CA SER A 37 8.46 8.75 22.98
C SER A 37 8.52 9.50 21.63
N PRO A 38 8.09 10.77 21.57
CA PRO A 38 8.21 11.59 20.37
C PRO A 38 9.66 11.68 19.85
N GLU A 39 10.64 11.80 20.75
CA GLU A 39 12.06 11.89 20.41
C GLU A 39 12.54 10.60 19.72
N ASN A 40 12.10 9.44 20.19
CA ASN A 40 12.41 8.16 19.54
C ASN A 40 11.86 8.13 18.10
N VAL A 41 10.63 8.63 17.87
CA VAL A 41 10.07 8.68 16.51
C VAL A 41 10.87 9.62 15.63
N GLU A 42 11.26 10.79 16.12
CA GLU A 42 12.10 11.76 15.39
C GLU A 42 13.47 11.17 15.02
N THR A 43 14.15 10.52 15.98
CA THR A 43 15.42 9.83 15.72
C THR A 43 15.26 8.73 14.64
N LEU A 44 14.16 7.98 14.65
CA LEU A 44 13.90 6.95 13.64
C LEU A 44 13.65 7.57 12.25
N VAL A 45 12.95 8.71 12.20
CA VAL A 45 12.72 9.48 10.96
C VAL A 45 14.05 9.97 10.39
N GLU A 46 14.91 10.56 11.23
CA GLU A 46 16.25 11.02 10.81
C GLU A 46 17.14 9.87 10.33
N PHE A 47 17.15 8.76 11.06
CA PHE A 47 17.87 7.56 10.66
C PHE A 47 17.39 7.02 9.31
N THR A 48 16.08 7.00 9.07
CA THR A 48 15.47 6.56 7.81
C THR A 48 15.93 7.45 6.65
N ARG A 49 15.90 8.78 6.86
CA ARG A 49 16.38 9.75 5.86
C ARG A 49 17.88 9.57 5.55
N ALA A 50 18.70 9.34 6.57
CA ALA A 50 20.14 9.06 6.38
C ALA A 50 20.40 7.73 5.64
N SER A 51 19.50 6.76 5.79
CA SER A 51 19.63 5.40 5.25
C SER A 51 19.03 5.21 3.86
N ARG A 52 18.55 6.27 3.18
CA ARG A 52 17.87 6.21 1.87
C ARG A 52 18.66 5.50 0.76
N HIS A 53 19.98 5.46 0.86
CA HIS A 53 20.84 4.74 -0.08
C HIS A 53 20.72 3.20 0.04
N ASN A 54 20.12 2.68 1.12
CA ASN A 54 19.86 1.26 1.34
C ASN A 54 18.35 1.01 1.42
N ALA A 55 17.79 0.51 0.32
CA ALA A 55 16.35 0.24 0.22
C ALA A 55 15.84 -0.75 1.27
N ALA A 56 16.61 -1.79 1.62
CA ALA A 56 16.18 -2.77 2.62
C ALA A 56 16.03 -2.14 4.00
N THR A 57 17.07 -1.42 4.46
CA THR A 57 17.05 -0.71 5.75
C THR A 57 15.94 0.33 5.79
N THR A 58 15.79 1.12 4.72
CA THR A 58 14.74 2.15 4.61
C THR A 58 13.36 1.53 4.67
N THR A 59 13.14 0.42 3.94
CA THR A 59 11.86 -0.30 3.94
C THR A 59 11.52 -0.83 5.33
N THR A 60 12.48 -1.42 6.06
CA THR A 60 12.24 -1.91 7.42
C THR A 60 11.95 -0.75 8.38
N ALA A 61 12.71 0.34 8.32
CA ALA A 61 12.49 1.50 9.19
C ALA A 61 11.12 2.16 8.94
N LEU A 62 10.71 2.31 7.67
CA LEU A 62 9.36 2.77 7.30
C LEU A 62 8.28 1.81 7.80
N ALA A 63 8.53 0.50 7.80
CA ALA A 63 7.59 -0.47 8.35
C ALA A 63 7.40 -0.30 9.87
N VAL A 64 8.48 -0.05 10.62
CA VAL A 64 8.38 0.26 12.07
C VAL A 64 7.55 1.52 12.29
N LEU A 65 7.81 2.60 11.53
CA LEU A 65 7.02 3.83 11.61
C LEU A 65 5.55 3.59 11.23
N SER A 66 5.27 2.76 10.23
CA SER A 66 3.91 2.41 9.83
C SER A 66 3.18 1.62 10.93
N SER A 67 3.84 0.67 11.61
CA SER A 67 3.25 -0.04 12.76
C SER A 67 2.95 0.90 13.92
N LEU A 68 3.85 1.83 14.23
CA LEU A 68 3.62 2.84 15.26
C LEU A 68 2.42 3.73 14.94
N THR A 69 2.27 4.08 13.66
CA THR A 69 1.18 4.97 13.26
C THR A 69 -0.16 4.27 13.09
N ALA A 70 -0.18 2.96 12.89
CA ALA A 70 -1.39 2.16 12.92
C ALA A 70 -1.89 1.88 14.36
N ALA A 71 -1.00 2.01 15.36
CA ALA A 71 -1.31 1.72 16.74
C ALA A 71 -2.01 2.90 17.45
N PRO A 72 -2.71 2.66 18.57
CA PRO A 72 -3.30 3.71 19.42
C PRO A 72 -2.30 4.70 20.04
N ALA A 73 -1.00 4.59 19.72
CA ALA A 73 0.04 5.51 20.18
C ALA A 73 0.18 6.78 19.34
N LEU A 74 -0.50 6.84 18.18
CA LEU A 74 -0.51 8.01 17.31
C LEU A 74 -0.83 9.36 18.02
N PRO A 75 -1.74 9.43 19.02
CA PRO A 75 -2.03 10.68 19.75
C PRO A 75 -0.86 11.27 20.53
N ARG A 76 0.20 10.51 20.76
CA ARG A 76 1.41 10.98 21.46
C ARG A 76 2.42 11.63 20.53
N ILE A 77 2.29 11.42 19.23
CA ILE A 77 3.16 11.99 18.21
C ILE A 77 2.52 13.31 17.77
N SER A 78 3.23 14.43 17.93
CA SER A 78 2.74 15.73 17.45
C SER A 78 2.78 15.77 15.93
N LEU A 79 1.69 15.35 15.30
CA LEU A 79 1.52 15.37 13.85
C LEU A 79 1.01 16.74 13.42
N THR A 80 1.70 17.34 12.46
CA THR A 80 1.28 18.52 11.72
C THR A 80 1.61 18.30 10.24
N PRO A 81 1.03 19.07 9.30
CA PRO A 81 1.35 18.95 7.87
C PRO A 81 2.84 19.16 7.55
N GLU A 82 3.56 19.86 8.43
CA GLU A 82 4.97 20.18 8.36
C GLU A 82 5.83 19.29 9.27
N SER A 83 5.24 18.25 9.87
CA SER A 83 5.99 17.33 10.73
C SER A 83 7.00 16.50 9.93
N ALA A 84 8.13 16.18 10.54
CA ALA A 84 9.23 15.47 9.90
C ALA A 84 8.80 14.11 9.30
N ILE A 85 7.79 13.47 9.88
CA ILE A 85 7.23 12.21 9.40
C ILE A 85 6.41 12.39 8.11
N VAL A 86 5.64 13.47 7.99
CA VAL A 86 4.91 13.81 6.76
C VAL A 86 5.90 14.18 5.65
N GLU A 87 6.92 14.96 5.96
CA GLU A 87 8.00 15.25 5.00
C GLU A 87 8.72 13.99 4.53
N LEU A 88 9.04 13.07 5.45
CA LEU A 88 9.63 11.78 5.11
C LEU A 88 8.72 10.97 4.16
N CYS A 89 7.40 10.96 4.41
CA CYS A 89 6.44 10.30 3.52
C CYS A 89 6.47 10.89 2.11
N ARG A 90 6.42 12.22 2.00
CA ARG A 90 6.51 12.95 0.72
C ARG A 90 7.80 12.64 -0.03
N GLU A 91 8.92 12.52 0.69
CA GLU A 91 10.23 12.18 0.12
C GLU A 91 10.32 10.73 -0.39
N CYS A 92 9.71 9.78 0.31
CA CYS A 92 9.87 8.34 0.06
C CYS A 92 8.76 7.73 -0.81
N VAL A 93 7.57 8.36 -0.91
CA VAL A 93 6.46 7.82 -1.70
C VAL A 93 6.73 7.82 -3.21
N TYR A 94 7.67 8.66 -3.66
CA TYR A 94 8.14 8.73 -5.05
C TYR A 94 9.51 8.06 -5.25
N ASP A 95 9.94 7.20 -4.33
CA ASP A 95 11.20 6.47 -4.45
C ASP A 95 11.17 5.51 -5.65
N SER A 96 12.32 5.32 -6.31
CA SER A 96 12.43 4.40 -7.45
C SER A 96 12.24 2.94 -7.05
N ASN A 97 12.46 2.61 -5.78
CA ASN A 97 12.17 1.30 -5.24
C ASN A 97 10.70 1.21 -4.81
N ILE A 98 9.92 0.39 -5.53
CA ILE A 98 8.49 0.16 -5.25
C ILE A 98 8.24 -0.28 -3.81
N SER A 99 9.15 -1.06 -3.19
CA SER A 99 8.96 -1.51 -1.80
C SER A 99 9.07 -0.35 -0.81
N VAL A 100 10.03 0.55 -1.04
CA VAL A 100 10.18 1.78 -0.23
C VAL A 100 8.97 2.67 -0.43
N ALA A 101 8.56 2.91 -1.68
CA ALA A 101 7.40 3.73 -2.02
C ALA A 101 6.10 3.18 -1.41
N CYS A 102 5.89 1.85 -1.46
CA CYS A 102 4.70 1.22 -0.86
C CYS A 102 4.70 1.35 0.67
N LYS A 103 5.84 1.17 1.35
CA LYS A 103 5.93 1.36 2.80
C LYS A 103 5.75 2.81 3.21
N ALA A 104 6.30 3.75 2.43
CA ALA A 104 6.06 5.17 2.60
C ALA A 104 4.58 5.51 2.42
N LEU A 105 3.91 4.94 1.40
CA LEU A 105 2.48 5.13 1.18
C LEU A 105 1.64 4.60 2.34
N GLN A 106 1.95 3.42 2.88
CA GLN A 106 1.26 2.88 4.06
C GLN A 106 1.37 3.82 5.26
N LEU A 107 2.58 4.31 5.55
CA LEU A 107 2.80 5.30 6.59
C LEU A 107 2.02 6.59 6.31
N PHE A 108 2.07 7.08 5.07
CA PHE A 108 1.42 8.31 4.67
C PHE A 108 -0.10 8.23 4.82
N THR A 109 -0.70 7.11 4.42
CA THR A 109 -2.13 6.82 4.60
C THR A 109 -2.53 6.84 6.07
N ASN A 110 -1.78 6.16 6.96
CA ASN A 110 -2.08 6.15 8.39
C ASN A 110 -2.08 7.57 8.98
N VAL A 111 -1.04 8.35 8.65
CA VAL A 111 -0.91 9.75 9.11
C VAL A 111 -2.02 10.63 8.53
N ALA A 112 -2.32 10.48 7.25
CA ALA A 112 -3.35 11.26 6.56
C ALA A 112 -4.75 11.02 7.12
N ILE A 113 -5.11 9.76 7.39
CA ILE A 113 -6.41 9.40 7.97
C ILE A 113 -6.56 10.04 9.35
N TYR A 114 -5.56 9.89 10.22
CA TYR A 114 -5.59 10.51 11.54
C TYR A 114 -5.68 12.03 11.49
N MET A 115 -4.88 12.68 10.63
CA MET A 115 -4.95 14.13 10.47
C MET A 115 -6.29 14.61 9.94
N HIS A 116 -6.95 13.81 9.10
CA HIS A 116 -8.29 14.13 8.63
C HIS A 116 -9.34 13.97 9.73
N GLU A 117 -9.33 12.83 10.43
CA GLU A 117 -10.34 12.48 11.43
C GLU A 117 -10.21 13.31 12.72
N GLU A 118 -9.00 13.47 13.24
CA GLU A 118 -8.76 14.11 14.54
C GLU A 118 -8.41 15.60 14.42
N GLN A 119 -7.73 16.01 13.35
CA GLN A 119 -7.28 17.40 13.15
C GLN A 119 -8.04 18.15 12.06
N GLN A 120 -9.05 17.53 11.44
CA GLN A 120 -9.88 18.11 10.38
C GLN A 120 -9.08 18.71 9.21
N THR A 121 -7.90 18.14 8.93
CA THR A 121 -7.02 18.61 7.86
C THR A 121 -7.17 17.72 6.63
N SER A 122 -7.66 18.26 5.51
CA SER A 122 -7.83 17.50 4.26
C SER A 122 -6.60 17.49 3.35
N ILE A 123 -5.71 18.48 3.46
CA ILE A 123 -4.58 18.68 2.54
C ILE A 123 -3.69 17.43 2.47
N VAL A 124 -3.33 16.88 3.62
CA VAL A 124 -2.45 15.70 3.70
C VAL A 124 -3.13 14.43 3.15
N CYS A 125 -4.46 14.33 3.28
CA CYS A 125 -5.26 13.25 2.73
C CYS A 125 -5.32 13.31 1.19
N GLU A 126 -5.52 14.49 0.63
CA GLU A 126 -5.49 14.71 -0.82
C GLU A 126 -4.09 14.44 -1.40
N GLU A 127 -3.03 14.86 -0.72
CA GLU A 127 -1.64 14.55 -1.12
C GLU A 127 -1.35 13.05 -1.10
N ALA A 128 -1.75 12.35 -0.04
CA ALA A 128 -1.58 10.90 0.07
C ALA A 128 -2.35 10.14 -1.01
N HIS A 129 -3.55 10.61 -1.38
CA HIS A 129 -4.35 10.04 -2.46
C HIS A 129 -3.67 10.22 -3.83
N ASN A 130 -3.22 11.43 -4.14
CA ASN A 130 -2.47 11.69 -5.38
C ASN A 130 -1.20 10.84 -5.47
N ALA A 131 -0.51 10.64 -4.35
CA ALA A 131 0.65 9.76 -4.29
C ALA A 131 0.27 8.28 -4.50
N ALA A 132 -0.87 7.82 -3.94
CA ALA A 132 -1.40 6.47 -4.15
C ALA A 132 -1.70 6.20 -5.63
N LEU A 133 -2.36 7.15 -6.31
CA LEU A 133 -2.66 7.04 -7.74
C LEU A 133 -1.39 7.05 -8.60
N SER A 134 -0.43 7.91 -8.28
CA SER A 134 0.85 7.99 -9.00
C SER A 134 1.64 6.68 -8.87
N LEU A 135 1.70 6.11 -7.66
CA LEU A 135 2.37 4.84 -7.43
C LEU A 135 1.63 3.68 -8.09
N LEU A 136 0.29 3.69 -8.06
CA LEU A 136 -0.53 2.71 -8.77
C LEU A 136 -0.19 2.67 -10.27
N GLN A 137 -0.13 3.83 -10.93
CA GLN A 137 0.26 3.93 -12.34
C GLN A 137 1.70 3.45 -12.59
N SER A 138 2.63 3.74 -11.67
CA SER A 138 4.01 3.24 -11.75
C SER A 138 4.08 1.71 -11.61
N VAL A 139 3.32 1.13 -10.69
CA VAL A 139 3.25 -0.33 -10.51
C VAL A 139 2.60 -1.01 -11.71
N VAL A 140 1.55 -0.42 -12.29
CA VAL A 140 0.91 -0.96 -13.50
C VAL A 140 1.86 -0.91 -14.69
N SER A 141 2.55 0.21 -14.91
CA SER A 141 3.50 0.33 -16.03
C SER A 141 4.72 -0.59 -15.88
N THR A 142 5.21 -0.83 -14.67
CA THR A 142 6.29 -1.81 -14.43
C THR A 142 5.81 -3.24 -14.67
N ALA A 143 4.58 -3.59 -14.28
CA ALA A 143 3.98 -4.89 -14.55
C ALA A 143 3.80 -5.17 -16.06
N GLN A 144 3.58 -4.13 -16.88
CA GLN A 144 3.49 -4.26 -18.34
C GLN A 144 4.83 -4.53 -19.02
N ASN A 145 5.94 -4.04 -18.46
CA ASN A 145 7.27 -4.18 -19.04
C ASN A 145 7.93 -5.54 -18.69
N ASP A 146 7.42 -6.25 -17.70
CA ASP A 146 7.94 -7.53 -17.20
C ASP A 146 7.39 -8.77 -17.93
N GLU A 147 6.92 -8.62 -19.18
CA GLU A 147 6.67 -9.76 -20.11
C GLU A 147 7.95 -10.60 -20.38
N SER A 148 9.12 -10.11 -19.97
CA SER A 148 10.41 -10.85 -20.01
C SER A 148 10.71 -11.70 -18.76
N PHE A 149 9.88 -11.64 -17.71
CA PHE A 149 10.08 -12.44 -16.48
C PHE A 149 9.44 -13.84 -16.54
N SER A 150 8.98 -14.28 -17.73
CA SER A 150 8.50 -15.66 -17.95
C SER A 150 9.64 -16.70 -18.08
N VAL A 151 10.91 -16.27 -18.15
CA VAL A 151 12.05 -17.19 -18.39
C VAL A 151 13.06 -17.26 -17.23
N SER A 152 13.03 -16.33 -16.28
CA SER A 152 14.08 -16.26 -15.22
C SER A 152 13.67 -16.88 -13.87
N SER A 153 12.41 -17.22 -13.67
CA SER A 153 11.91 -17.84 -12.43
C SER A 153 11.96 -19.37 -12.44
N THR A 154 12.35 -20.02 -13.55
CA THR A 154 12.49 -21.48 -13.65
C THR A 154 13.74 -22.05 -12.96
N LEU A 155 14.61 -21.23 -12.36
CA LEU A 155 15.84 -21.71 -11.71
C LEU A 155 15.98 -21.33 -10.24
N ARG A 156 14.88 -21.00 -9.54
CA ARG A 156 14.91 -20.87 -8.08
C ARG A 156 13.86 -21.73 -7.40
N THR A 157 14.28 -22.99 -7.24
CA THR A 157 13.88 -23.94 -6.18
C THR A 157 12.42 -24.38 -6.19
N GLU A 158 12.24 -25.55 -6.78
CA GLU A 158 11.21 -26.53 -6.48
C GLU A 158 11.04 -26.70 -4.95
N GLN A 159 9.88 -26.29 -4.42
CA GLN A 159 9.04 -27.12 -3.55
C GLN A 159 7.72 -26.39 -3.23
N ASN A 160 6.61 -27.09 -3.49
CA ASN A 160 5.21 -26.80 -3.19
C ASN A 160 4.42 -25.88 -4.14
N SER A 161 3.91 -26.52 -5.20
CA SER A 161 2.52 -26.50 -5.71
C SER A 161 1.70 -25.20 -5.66
N HIS A 162 1.16 -24.87 -6.84
CA HIS A 162 0.23 -23.78 -7.21
C HIS A 162 0.93 -22.50 -7.66
N THR A 163 1.17 -22.43 -8.97
CA THR A 163 1.50 -21.22 -9.72
C THR A 163 0.36 -20.21 -9.61
N ILE A 164 0.38 -19.44 -8.53
CA ILE A 164 -0.45 -18.25 -8.35
C ILE A 164 0.19 -17.16 -9.24
N PRO A 165 -0.57 -16.47 -10.12
CA PRO A 165 -0.04 -15.33 -10.84
C PRO A 165 0.46 -14.32 -9.80
N THR A 166 1.75 -14.04 -9.79
CA THR A 166 2.39 -13.11 -8.84
C THR A 166 1.86 -11.71 -9.10
N ILE A 167 0.78 -11.37 -8.41
CA ILE A 167 0.28 -10.01 -8.29
C ILE A 167 1.44 -9.17 -7.73
N PRO A 168 1.75 -7.98 -8.30
CA PRO A 168 2.73 -7.09 -7.71
C PRO A 168 2.25 -6.75 -6.29
N VAL A 169 2.99 -7.14 -5.26
CA VAL A 169 2.67 -6.83 -3.85
C VAL A 169 2.40 -5.32 -3.65
N GLY A 170 3.03 -4.49 -4.49
CA GLY A 170 2.76 -3.06 -4.57
C GLY A 170 1.35 -2.69 -5.04
N LEU A 171 0.76 -3.41 -6.00
CA LEU A 171 -0.57 -3.12 -6.54
C LEU A 171 -1.64 -3.25 -5.43
N ARG A 172 -1.59 -4.35 -4.69
CA ARG A 172 -2.50 -4.58 -3.56
C ARG A 172 -2.35 -3.49 -2.49
N THR A 173 -1.10 -3.12 -2.18
CA THR A 173 -0.83 -2.06 -1.19
C THR A 173 -1.40 -0.72 -1.62
N CYS A 174 -1.21 -0.32 -2.88
CA CYS A 174 -1.74 0.93 -3.41
C CYS A 174 -3.27 0.96 -3.36
N LEU A 175 -3.92 -0.13 -3.78
CA LEU A 175 -5.38 -0.22 -3.79
C LEU A 175 -5.98 -0.16 -2.38
N VAL A 176 -5.38 -0.86 -1.41
CA VAL A 176 -5.82 -0.81 -0.01
C VAL A 176 -5.64 0.61 0.55
N CYS A 177 -4.50 1.24 0.33
CA CYS A 177 -4.25 2.61 0.78
C CYS A 177 -5.23 3.62 0.15
N ALA A 178 -5.47 3.52 -1.15
CA ALA A 178 -6.40 4.39 -1.86
C ALA A 178 -7.86 4.19 -1.39
N ASP A 179 -8.30 2.94 -1.20
CA ASP A 179 -9.63 2.62 -0.67
C ASP A 179 -9.85 3.17 0.75
N LEU A 180 -8.84 3.05 1.62
CA LEU A 180 -8.90 3.63 2.97
C LEU A 180 -9.02 5.16 2.92
N LEU A 181 -8.21 5.84 2.10
CA LEU A 181 -8.29 7.30 1.94
C LEU A 181 -9.65 7.74 1.34
N ALA A 182 -10.18 6.99 0.38
CA ALA A 182 -11.47 7.25 -0.24
C ALA A 182 -12.64 7.10 0.74
N LYS A 183 -12.57 6.13 1.67
CA LYS A 183 -13.57 5.97 2.74
C LYS A 183 -13.54 7.13 3.73
N THR A 184 -12.37 7.72 3.96
CA THR A 184 -12.19 8.86 4.86
C THR A 184 -12.67 10.17 4.23
N ASN A 185 -12.52 10.37 2.91
CA ASN A 185 -12.93 11.60 2.22
C ASN A 185 -13.79 11.31 0.96
N PRO A 186 -15.08 11.67 0.94
CA PRO A 186 -15.99 11.36 -0.17
C PRO A 186 -15.59 12.01 -1.50
N ASN A 187 -14.86 13.14 -1.50
CA ASN A 187 -14.39 13.78 -2.73
C ASN A 187 -13.35 12.92 -3.47
N ILE A 188 -12.58 12.13 -2.72
CA ILE A 188 -11.55 11.23 -3.24
C ILE A 188 -12.18 9.98 -3.87
N MET A 189 -13.33 9.56 -3.35
CA MET A 189 -14.01 8.32 -3.77
C MET A 189 -14.41 8.32 -5.24
N THR A 190 -14.90 9.45 -5.77
CA THR A 190 -15.30 9.57 -7.18
C THR A 190 -14.09 9.55 -8.12
N ASP A 191 -13.01 10.24 -7.75
CA ASP A 191 -11.77 10.28 -8.54
C ASP A 191 -11.08 8.90 -8.61
N LEU A 192 -11.07 8.18 -7.49
CA LEU A 192 -10.57 6.81 -7.45
C LEU A 192 -11.43 5.88 -8.33
N ALA A 193 -12.75 5.97 -8.28
CA ALA A 193 -13.64 5.14 -9.09
C ALA A 193 -13.43 5.34 -10.60
N VAL A 194 -13.21 6.59 -11.04
CA VAL A 194 -12.86 6.91 -12.44
C VAL A 194 -11.55 6.20 -12.82
N THR A 195 -10.49 6.42 -12.03
CA THR A 195 -9.16 5.87 -12.32
C THR A 195 -9.16 4.34 -12.36
N LEU A 196 -9.85 3.68 -11.43
CA LEU A 196 -9.97 2.21 -11.40
C LEU A 196 -10.77 1.67 -12.58
N THR A 197 -11.81 2.40 -13.02
CA THR A 197 -12.61 2.02 -14.19
C THR A 197 -11.77 2.11 -15.47
N ASP A 198 -11.02 3.19 -15.63
CA ASP A 198 -10.11 3.37 -16.78
C ASP A 198 -9.05 2.27 -16.82
N LEU A 199 -8.45 1.94 -15.66
CA LEU A 199 -7.48 0.85 -15.54
C LEU A 199 -8.06 -0.53 -15.92
N LEU A 200 -9.32 -0.81 -15.60
CA LEU A 200 -9.98 -2.04 -16.04
C LEU A 200 -10.23 -2.04 -17.56
N CYS A 201 -10.67 -0.91 -18.10
CA CYS A 201 -10.99 -0.78 -19.53
C CYS A 201 -9.75 -0.87 -20.43
N ASP A 202 -8.59 -0.41 -19.95
CA ASP A 202 -7.32 -0.41 -20.70
C ASP A 202 -6.76 -1.81 -21.01
N ASN A 203 -7.32 -2.89 -20.42
CA ASN A 203 -6.85 -4.28 -20.55
C ASN A 203 -5.33 -4.44 -20.27
N SER A 204 -4.75 -3.50 -19.52
CA SER A 204 -3.34 -3.43 -19.16
C SER A 204 -2.94 -4.38 -18.04
N LEU A 205 -3.95 -4.88 -17.31
CA LEU A 205 -3.79 -5.69 -16.11
C LEU A 205 -3.89 -7.18 -16.42
N SER A 206 -3.11 -7.98 -15.69
CA SER A 206 -3.29 -9.43 -15.65
C SER A 206 -4.65 -9.78 -15.01
N THR A 207 -5.13 -11.01 -15.21
CA THR A 207 -6.40 -11.48 -14.60
C THR A 207 -6.41 -11.29 -13.07
N GLY A 208 -5.27 -11.49 -12.41
CA GLY A 208 -5.12 -11.23 -10.97
C GLY A 208 -5.16 -9.75 -10.60
N GLY A 209 -4.61 -8.86 -11.44
CA GLY A 209 -4.70 -7.42 -11.26
C GLY A 209 -6.12 -6.89 -11.47
N CYS A 210 -6.83 -7.37 -12.49
CA CYS A 210 -8.24 -7.04 -12.73
C CYS A 210 -9.12 -7.47 -11.56
N ALA A 211 -8.86 -8.64 -10.96
CA ALA A 211 -9.60 -9.10 -9.78
C ALA A 211 -9.43 -8.15 -8.59
N LEU A 212 -8.21 -7.66 -8.33
CA LEU A 212 -7.98 -6.69 -7.25
C LEU A 212 -8.61 -5.33 -7.51
N VAL A 213 -8.56 -4.84 -8.74
CA VAL A 213 -9.22 -3.57 -9.09
C VAL A 213 -10.74 -3.71 -8.99
N ALA A 214 -11.30 -4.84 -9.39
CA ALA A 214 -12.71 -5.14 -9.22
C ALA A 214 -13.11 -5.25 -7.73
N GLU A 215 -12.26 -5.86 -6.90
CA GLU A 215 -12.45 -5.91 -5.44
C GLU A 215 -12.43 -4.51 -4.83
N ALA A 216 -11.50 -3.65 -5.24
CA ALA A 216 -11.44 -2.25 -4.81
C ALA A 216 -12.70 -1.48 -5.24
N LEU A 217 -13.14 -1.59 -6.50
CA LEU A 217 -14.39 -0.98 -6.96
C LEU A 217 -15.60 -1.49 -6.19
N ALA A 218 -15.66 -2.79 -5.88
CA ALA A 218 -16.73 -3.36 -5.07
C ALA A 218 -16.73 -2.80 -3.63
N SER A 219 -15.54 -2.61 -3.03
CA SER A 219 -15.37 -1.96 -1.73
C SER A 219 -15.88 -0.50 -1.74
N LEU A 220 -15.59 0.26 -2.80
CA LEU A 220 -16.09 1.63 -2.97
C LEU A 220 -17.62 1.65 -3.13
N GLY A 221 -18.18 0.77 -3.96
CA GLY A 221 -19.63 0.66 -4.15
C GLY A 221 -20.38 0.21 -2.90
N GLY A 222 -19.77 -0.64 -2.08
CA GLY A 222 -20.29 -1.02 -0.77
C GLY A 222 -20.29 0.13 0.23
N SER A 223 -19.36 1.08 0.08
CA SER A 223 -19.26 2.27 0.94
C SER A 223 -20.24 3.37 0.51
N GLN A 224 -20.40 3.61 -0.79
CA GLN A 224 -21.35 4.57 -1.34
C GLN A 224 -21.92 4.09 -2.68
N ALA A 225 -23.22 3.77 -2.70
CA ALA A 225 -23.88 3.20 -3.87
C ALA A 225 -23.86 4.13 -5.11
N ASP A 226 -23.91 5.45 -4.90
CA ASP A 226 -24.00 6.43 -5.98
C ASP A 226 -22.71 6.53 -6.80
N VAL A 227 -21.55 6.20 -6.21
CA VAL A 227 -20.23 6.39 -6.83
C VAL A 227 -20.04 5.51 -8.06
N LEU A 228 -20.61 4.30 -8.07
CA LEU A 228 -20.48 3.41 -9.22
C LEU A 228 -21.51 3.68 -10.32
N THR A 229 -22.55 4.48 -10.06
CA THR A 229 -23.69 4.62 -10.99
C THR A 229 -23.26 5.16 -12.35
N SER A 230 -22.29 6.08 -12.39
CA SER A 230 -21.71 6.62 -13.63
C SER A 230 -20.76 5.67 -14.34
N HIS A 231 -20.26 4.63 -13.65
CA HIS A 231 -19.23 3.70 -14.14
C HIS A 231 -19.79 2.29 -14.43
N LEU A 232 -21.06 2.04 -14.14
CA LEU A 232 -21.72 0.75 -14.35
C LEU A 232 -21.68 0.30 -15.83
N ALA A 233 -21.90 1.20 -16.78
CA ALA A 233 -21.91 0.84 -18.20
C ALA A 233 -20.54 0.28 -18.70
N PRO A 234 -19.41 0.98 -18.46
CA PRO A 234 -18.07 0.44 -18.75
C PRO A 234 -17.78 -0.91 -18.06
N ILE A 235 -18.16 -1.05 -16.78
CA ILE A 235 -17.92 -2.27 -16.00
C ILE A 235 -18.73 -3.45 -16.58
N ILE A 236 -20.00 -3.23 -16.93
CA ILE A 236 -20.86 -4.26 -17.54
C ILE A 236 -20.30 -4.69 -18.90
N GLU A 237 -19.79 -3.76 -19.70
CA GLU A 237 -19.15 -4.06 -20.98
C GLU A 237 -17.90 -4.94 -20.79
N PHE A 238 -17.05 -4.60 -19.81
CA PHE A 238 -15.87 -5.38 -19.45
C PHE A 238 -16.23 -6.81 -18.99
N ILE A 239 -17.22 -6.95 -18.11
CA ILE A 239 -17.70 -8.25 -17.62
C ILE A 239 -18.27 -9.07 -18.78
N THR A 240 -19.07 -8.46 -19.66
CA THR A 240 -19.68 -9.13 -20.81
C THR A 240 -18.62 -9.63 -21.78
N LYS A 241 -17.53 -8.87 -21.99
CA LYS A 241 -16.38 -9.26 -22.82
C LYS A 241 -15.65 -10.48 -22.23
N HIS A 242 -15.39 -10.50 -20.93
CA HIS A 242 -14.69 -11.60 -20.26
C HIS A 242 -15.57 -12.84 -20.07
N ALA A 243 -16.88 -12.68 -19.84
CA ALA A 243 -17.83 -13.79 -19.75
C ALA A 243 -17.96 -14.56 -21.07
N LYS A 244 -17.78 -13.90 -22.22
CA LYS A 244 -17.75 -14.56 -23.55
C LYS A 244 -16.47 -15.34 -23.81
N GLN A 245 -15.40 -15.10 -23.05
CA GLN A 245 -14.09 -15.74 -23.20
C GLN A 245 -13.86 -16.88 -22.21
N ALA A 246 -14.68 -17.02 -21.17
CA ALA A 246 -14.65 -18.17 -20.28
C ALA A 246 -15.20 -19.39 -21.02
N PRO A 247 -14.46 -20.51 -21.14
CA PRO A 247 -15.06 -21.76 -21.55
C PRO A 247 -16.14 -22.11 -20.53
N PHE A 248 -17.37 -22.35 -21.01
CA PHE A 248 -18.43 -22.92 -20.21
C PHE A 248 -17.94 -24.25 -19.63
N ASP A 249 -17.58 -24.27 -18.35
CA ASP A 249 -17.38 -25.51 -17.61
C ASP A 249 -18.78 -26.02 -17.24
N GLU A 250 -19.34 -26.87 -18.11
CA GLU A 250 -20.72 -27.39 -18.06
C GLU A 250 -21.03 -28.22 -16.80
N ASP A 251 -20.06 -28.50 -15.93
CA ASP A 251 -20.22 -29.51 -14.87
C ASP A 251 -20.69 -29.00 -13.49
N LYS A 252 -20.95 -27.70 -13.30
CA LYS A 252 -21.45 -27.18 -11.99
C LYS A 252 -22.90 -26.71 -11.94
N THR A 253 -23.64 -26.73 -13.06
CA THR A 253 -25.08 -26.42 -13.08
C THR A 253 -25.95 -27.68 -12.99
N LYS A 254 -25.74 -28.48 -11.94
CA LYS A 254 -26.74 -29.44 -11.45
C LYS A 254 -26.94 -29.24 -9.96
N LEU A 255 -27.58 -28.14 -9.58
CA LEU A 255 -28.23 -28.03 -8.28
C LEU A 255 -29.65 -27.45 -8.45
N MET A 256 -30.60 -28.31 -8.08
CA MET A 256 -31.91 -28.01 -7.52
C MET A 256 -33.01 -27.50 -8.47
N VAL A 257 -33.53 -28.43 -9.29
CA VAL A 257 -34.98 -28.57 -9.44
C VAL A 257 -35.35 -30.01 -9.09
N SER A 258 -35.83 -30.21 -7.87
CA SER A 258 -36.61 -31.37 -7.45
C SER A 258 -37.70 -30.89 -6.52
#